data_AF-A0A9E5TDJ4-F1
#
_entry.id   AF-A0A9E5TDJ4-F1
#
_cell.length_a   1.000
_cell.length_b   1.000
_cell.length_c   1.000
_cell.angle_alpha   90.00
_cell.angle_beta   90.00
_cell.angle_gamma   90.00
#
_symmetry.space_group_name_H-M   'P 1'
#
loop_
_entity.id
_entity.type
_entity.pdbx_description
1 polymer ?
#
loop_
_entity_poly.entity_id
_entity_poly.type
_entity_poly.pdbx_seq_one_letter_code
_entity_poly.pdbx_strand_id
1 'polypeptide(L)'
;MKATGLLLIILTALLTMTWPAGCNSQITPQQARRQVRDAVNFFMHLTAVQIDAYWHVGDYENCIRLLKLQIELKPRHVEAYDGAAWLLWSMRRFDEAEALYKQGIAKNPKTYRLYFELGQMYYLTARPSLYNKSGEESRRLYEKAVEQLYLAVQHPCPAQVNRLLARILHTLHRYDEERKVLEDILKDNPTDTIARRNLKRLEEMGK
;
A
#
# COMPACT_ATOMS: atom_id res chain seq x y z
N MET A 1 -2.94 22.63 16.14
CA MET A 1 -4.21 21.89 16.40
C MET A 1 -4.18 20.61 15.59
N LYS A 2 -4.21 19.44 16.24
CA LYS A 2 -4.28 18.14 15.53
C LYS A 2 -5.59 18.07 14.75
N ALA A 3 -5.61 17.46 13.56
CA ALA A 3 -6.81 17.34 12.72
C ALA A 3 -7.98 16.65 13.45
N THR A 4 -7.66 15.81 14.44
CA THR A 4 -8.61 15.24 15.40
C THR A 4 -9.42 16.30 16.16
N GLY A 5 -8.85 17.47 16.45
CA GLY A 5 -9.55 18.57 17.14
C GLY A 5 -10.63 19.21 16.27
N LEU A 6 -10.40 19.42 14.98
CA LEU A 6 -11.39 20.07 14.10
C LEU A 6 -12.55 19.12 13.78
N LEU A 7 -12.26 17.84 13.54
CA LEU A 7 -13.28 16.82 13.30
C LEU A 7 -14.10 16.57 14.58
N LEU A 8 -13.46 16.55 15.75
CA LEU A 8 -14.12 16.45 17.04
C LEU A 8 -14.98 17.68 17.30
N ILE A 9 -14.54 18.90 16.98
CA ILE A 9 -15.36 20.13 17.11
C ILE A 9 -16.61 20.06 16.22
N ILE A 10 -16.48 19.62 14.96
CA ILE A 10 -17.61 19.47 14.05
C ILE A 10 -18.57 18.37 14.54
N LEU A 11 -18.05 17.23 15.03
CA LEU A 11 -18.85 16.14 15.59
C LEU A 11 -19.50 16.52 16.93
N THR A 12 -18.81 17.25 17.81
CA THR A 12 -19.38 17.74 19.07
C THR A 12 -20.42 18.81 18.82
N ALA A 13 -20.21 19.71 17.85
CA ALA A 13 -21.22 20.69 17.46
C ALA A 13 -22.48 20.01 16.90
N LEU A 14 -22.34 18.89 16.18
CA LEU A 14 -23.48 18.10 15.72
C LEU A 14 -24.17 17.29 16.84
N LEU A 15 -23.45 16.93 17.91
CA LEU A 15 -23.96 16.15 19.05
C LEU A 15 -24.54 17.00 20.18
N THR A 16 -24.07 18.24 20.38
CA THR A 16 -24.52 19.16 21.44
C THR A 16 -25.58 20.15 20.96
N MET A 17 -25.99 20.11 19.69
CA MET A 17 -27.23 20.74 19.25
C MET A 17 -28.41 20.04 19.92
N THR A 18 -28.76 20.49 21.12
CA THR A 18 -30.07 20.20 21.71
C THR A 18 -31.11 20.85 20.81
N TRP A 19 -31.81 20.02 20.05
CA TRP A 19 -32.92 20.45 19.20
C TRP A 19 -33.93 21.23 20.04
N PRO A 20 -34.24 22.51 19.72
CA PRO A 20 -35.34 23.20 20.36
C PRO A 20 -36.62 22.39 20.13
N ALA A 21 -37.36 22.09 21.20
CA ALA A 21 -38.66 21.43 21.09
C ALA A 21 -39.57 22.28 20.20
N GLY A 22 -39.86 21.79 18.98
CA GLY A 22 -40.59 22.51 17.95
C GLY A 22 -39.87 22.65 16.60
N CYS A 23 -38.57 22.34 16.51
CA CYS A 23 -37.89 22.27 15.22
C CYS A 23 -38.24 20.96 14.50
N ASN A 24 -39.13 21.03 13.51
CA ASN A 24 -39.28 20.02 12.47
C ASN A 24 -37.90 19.83 11.78
N SER A 25 -37.14 18.81 12.17
CA SER A 25 -35.82 18.55 11.57
C SER A 25 -36.00 18.18 10.10
N GLN A 26 -35.75 19.12 9.18
CA GLN A 26 -35.87 18.90 7.74
C GLN A 26 -34.85 17.89 7.16
N ILE A 27 -33.88 17.43 7.97
CA ILE A 27 -32.80 16.55 7.53
C ILE A 27 -32.97 15.17 8.18
N THR A 28 -33.24 14.18 7.34
CA THR A 28 -33.28 12.77 7.73
C THR A 28 -31.86 12.23 8.02
N PRO A 29 -31.73 11.13 8.82
CA PRO A 29 -30.44 10.47 9.03
C PRO A 29 -29.72 10.04 7.74
N GLN A 30 -30.47 9.75 6.67
CA GLN A 30 -29.89 9.44 5.35
C GLN A 30 -29.28 10.69 4.69
N GLN A 31 -29.98 11.83 4.74
CA GLN A 31 -29.49 13.09 4.23
C GLN A 31 -28.26 13.58 5.02
N ALA A 32 -28.25 13.44 6.35
CA ALA A 32 -27.08 13.76 7.17
C ALA A 32 -25.86 12.90 6.80
N ARG A 33 -26.04 11.58 6.64
CA ARG A 33 -24.96 10.68 6.18
C ARG A 33 -24.43 11.04 4.80
N ARG A 34 -25.30 11.47 3.89
CA ARG A 34 -24.93 11.94 2.56
C ARG A 34 -24.09 13.22 2.64
N GLN A 35 -24.53 14.21 3.42
CA GLN A 35 -23.77 15.46 3.61
C GLN A 35 -22.37 15.20 4.18
N VAL A 36 -22.24 14.32 5.18
CA VAL A 36 -20.94 13.94 5.74
C VAL A 36 -20.06 13.26 4.68
N ARG A 37 -20.62 12.33 3.89
CA ARG A 37 -19.90 11.68 2.79
C ARG A 37 -19.41 12.69 1.74
N ASP A 38 -20.28 13.62 1.36
CA ASP A 38 -19.97 14.64 0.35
C ASP A 38 -18.88 15.58 0.86
N ALA A 39 -18.93 15.99 2.14
CA ALA A 39 -17.89 16.77 2.79
C ALA A 39 -16.54 16.03 2.86
N VAL A 40 -16.56 14.73 3.22
CA VAL A 40 -15.34 13.90 3.20
C VAL A 40 -14.78 13.79 1.79
N ASN A 41 -15.62 13.56 0.78
CA ASN A 41 -15.17 13.49 -0.61
C ASN A 41 -14.57 14.82 -1.09
N PHE A 42 -15.24 15.94 -0.80
CA PHE A 42 -14.72 17.27 -1.10
C PHE A 42 -13.35 17.49 -0.46
N PHE A 43 -13.19 17.13 0.81
CA PHE A 43 -11.91 17.24 1.51
C PHE A 43 -10.82 16.32 0.93
N MET A 44 -11.18 15.10 0.52
CA MET A 44 -10.26 14.19 -0.18
C MET A 44 -9.76 14.81 -1.49
N HIS A 45 -10.63 15.46 -2.27
CA HIS A 45 -10.23 16.16 -3.50
C HIS A 45 -9.33 17.36 -3.20
N LEU A 46 -9.68 18.19 -2.22
CA LEU A 46 -8.87 19.36 -1.83
C LEU A 46 -7.47 18.94 -1.39
N THR A 47 -7.37 17.91 -0.54
CA THR A 47 -6.07 17.42 -0.07
C THR A 47 -5.26 16.76 -1.17
N ALA A 48 -5.89 16.12 -2.17
CA ALA A 48 -5.17 15.57 -3.32
C ALA A 48 -4.45 16.67 -4.12
N VAL A 49 -5.11 17.81 -4.38
CA VAL A 49 -4.50 18.96 -5.04
C VAL A 49 -3.34 19.54 -4.23
N GLN A 50 -3.50 19.61 -2.90
CA GLN A 50 -2.41 20.09 -2.03
C GLN A 50 -1.23 19.11 -1.97
N ILE A 51 -1.48 17.80 -1.96
CA ILE A 51 -0.43 16.77 -2.00
C ILE A 51 0.38 16.93 -3.28
N ASP A 52 -0.28 17.13 -4.43
CA ASP A 52 0.41 17.37 -5.71
C ASP A 52 1.28 18.64 -5.68
N ALA A 53 0.72 19.74 -5.16
CA ALA A 53 1.47 20.98 -5.00
C ALA A 53 2.70 20.81 -4.07
N TYR A 54 2.54 20.16 -2.91
CA TYR A 54 3.63 19.88 -1.98
C TYR A 54 4.68 18.94 -2.59
N TRP A 55 4.25 17.94 -3.37
CA TRP A 55 5.15 17.04 -4.07
C TRP A 55 6.06 17.78 -5.04
N HIS A 56 5.51 18.71 -5.83
CA HIS A 56 6.30 19.48 -6.80
C HIS A 56 7.31 20.43 -6.17
N VAL A 57 7.04 20.94 -4.97
CA VAL A 57 8.01 21.77 -4.23
C VAL A 57 8.95 20.93 -3.34
N GLY A 58 8.82 19.61 -3.34
CA GLY A 58 9.67 18.69 -2.57
C GLY A 58 9.34 18.61 -1.07
N ASP A 59 8.19 19.11 -0.64
CA ASP A 59 7.76 19.11 0.76
C ASP A 59 7.04 17.80 1.13
N TYR A 60 7.83 16.73 1.19
CA TYR A 60 7.32 15.38 1.39
C TYR A 60 6.71 15.15 2.78
N GLU A 61 7.13 15.89 3.80
CA GLU A 61 6.53 15.80 5.15
C GLU A 61 5.07 16.30 5.13
N ASN A 62 4.79 17.39 4.42
CA ASN A 62 3.41 17.86 4.26
C ASN A 62 2.58 16.90 3.40
N CYS A 63 3.16 16.28 2.37
CA CYS A 63 2.50 15.18 1.63
C CYS A 63 2.10 14.04 2.57
N ILE A 64 3.03 13.53 3.38
CA ILE A 64 2.77 12.44 4.32
C ILE A 64 1.69 12.82 5.33
N ARG A 65 1.71 14.06 5.85
CA ARG A 65 0.69 14.53 6.78
C ARG A 65 -0.70 14.52 6.16
N LEU A 66 -0.85 15.00 4.93
CA LEU A 66 -2.13 15.00 4.22
C LEU A 66 -2.59 13.58 3.86
N LEU A 67 -1.68 12.69 3.45
CA LEU A 67 -1.99 11.29 3.18
C LEU A 67 -2.43 10.55 4.47
N LYS A 68 -1.76 10.79 5.60
CA LYS A 68 -2.19 10.26 6.91
C LYS A 68 -3.59 10.77 7.30
N LEU A 69 -3.92 12.02 6.98
CA LEU A 69 -5.27 12.54 7.18
C LEU A 69 -6.30 11.85 6.26
N GLN A 70 -5.97 11.57 5.00
CA GLN A 70 -6.82 10.77 4.12
C GLN A 70 -7.05 9.35 4.67
N ILE A 71 -6.04 8.75 5.28
CA ILE A 71 -6.15 7.45 5.97
C ILE A 71 -7.13 7.52 7.15
N GLU A 72 -7.07 8.58 7.97
CA GLU A 72 -8.01 8.78 9.08
C GLU A 72 -9.46 8.90 8.61
N LEU A 73 -9.68 9.63 7.50
CA LEU A 73 -11.00 9.84 6.92
C LEU A 73 -11.54 8.61 6.19
N LYS A 74 -10.67 7.89 5.48
CA LYS A 74 -10.99 6.67 4.74
C LYS A 74 -9.95 5.59 5.05
N PRO A 75 -10.13 4.81 6.13
CA PRO A 75 -9.19 3.74 6.51
C PRO A 75 -9.05 2.62 5.48
N ARG A 76 -9.90 2.60 4.45
CA ARG A 76 -9.82 1.64 3.32
C ARG A 76 -9.21 2.23 2.05
N HIS A 77 -8.60 3.42 2.13
CA HIS A 77 -7.98 4.08 0.99
C HIS A 77 -6.55 3.57 0.78
N VAL A 78 -6.42 2.53 -0.03
CA VAL A 78 -5.16 1.82 -0.31
C VAL A 78 -4.08 2.77 -0.81
N GLU A 79 -4.43 3.68 -1.71
CA GLU A 79 -3.51 4.65 -2.33
C GLU A 79 -2.87 5.59 -1.30
N ALA A 80 -3.58 5.97 -0.24
CA ALA A 80 -3.00 6.85 0.78
C ALA A 80 -1.98 6.13 1.67
N TYR A 81 -2.24 4.85 1.99
CA TYR A 81 -1.25 4.02 2.69
C TYR A 81 0.01 3.85 1.84
N ASP A 82 -0.18 3.48 0.57
CA ASP A 82 0.88 3.29 -0.40
C ASP A 82 1.74 4.55 -0.57
N GLY A 83 1.11 5.68 -0.93
CA GLY A 83 1.83 6.94 -1.15
C GLY A 83 2.58 7.43 0.10
N ALA A 84 1.98 7.33 1.29
CA ALA A 84 2.63 7.79 2.51
C ALA A 84 3.80 6.87 2.91
N ALA A 85 3.63 5.55 2.80
CA ALA A 85 4.66 4.60 3.15
C ALA A 85 5.83 4.65 2.14
N TRP A 86 5.54 4.82 0.85
CA TRP A 86 6.56 5.02 -0.18
C TRP A 86 7.38 6.29 0.07
N LEU A 87 6.74 7.41 0.44
CA LEU A 87 7.43 8.64 0.80
C LEU A 87 8.29 8.49 2.06
N LEU A 88 7.78 7.80 3.10
CA LEU A 88 8.57 7.49 4.29
C LEU A 88 9.79 6.65 3.93
N TRP A 89 9.61 5.65 3.07
CA TRP A 89 10.68 4.78 2.59
C TRP A 89 11.74 5.52 1.78
N SER A 90 11.34 6.41 0.86
CA SER A 90 12.27 7.21 0.05
C SER A 90 13.12 8.16 0.90
N MET A 91 12.58 8.63 2.03
CA MET A 91 13.29 9.40 3.04
C MET A 91 14.06 8.52 4.06
N ARG A 92 14.23 7.22 3.79
CA ARG A 92 14.95 6.24 4.64
C ARG A 92 14.32 5.99 6.02
N ARG A 93 13.04 6.36 6.22
CA ARG A 93 12.27 6.08 7.45
C ARG A 93 11.62 4.69 7.35
N PHE A 94 12.47 3.65 7.25
CA PHE A 94 12.07 2.28 6.92
C PHE A 94 11.05 1.69 7.90
N ASP A 95 11.26 1.88 9.20
CA ASP A 95 10.39 1.32 10.24
C ASP A 95 8.98 1.94 10.21
N GLU A 96 8.90 3.25 9.96
CA GLU A 96 7.63 3.95 9.82
C GLU A 96 6.88 3.54 8.55
N ALA A 97 7.59 3.34 7.44
CA ALA A 97 7.02 2.82 6.20
C ALA A 97 6.47 1.40 6.39
N GLU A 98 7.25 0.50 7.00
CA GLU A 98 6.83 -0.87 7.30
C GLU A 98 5.59 -0.89 8.21
N ALA A 99 5.58 -0.08 9.27
CA ALA A 99 4.44 0.03 10.17
C ALA A 99 3.18 0.51 9.45
N LEU A 100 3.31 1.50 8.56
CA LEU A 100 2.17 2.07 7.83
C LEU A 100 1.60 1.10 6.80
N TYR A 101 2.45 0.38 6.05
CA TYR A 101 1.99 -0.70 5.17
C TYR A 101 1.24 -1.80 5.94
N LYS A 102 1.79 -2.26 7.08
CA LYS A 102 1.13 -3.27 7.93
C LYS A 102 -0.22 -2.78 8.46
N GLN A 103 -0.31 -1.51 8.85
CA GLN A 103 -1.59 -0.90 9.24
C GLN A 103 -2.58 -0.93 8.06
N GLY A 104 -2.13 -0.57 6.86
CA GLY A 104 -2.95 -0.58 5.65
C GLY A 104 -3.46 -1.98 5.31
N ILE A 105 -2.59 -3.00 5.38
CA ILE A 105 -2.93 -4.42 5.20
C ILE A 105 -4.01 -4.84 6.18
N ALA A 106 -3.87 -4.51 7.47
CA ALA A 106 -4.86 -4.85 8.49
C ALA A 106 -6.23 -4.23 8.23
N LYS A 107 -6.30 -3.04 7.60
CA LYS A 107 -7.57 -2.39 7.21
C LYS A 107 -8.11 -2.88 5.86
N ASN A 108 -7.24 -3.40 4.99
CA ASN A 108 -7.55 -3.80 3.62
C ASN A 108 -7.03 -5.23 3.32
N PRO A 109 -7.46 -6.26 4.07
CA PRO A 109 -6.84 -7.59 3.97
C PRO A 109 -7.13 -8.33 2.66
N LYS A 110 -8.03 -7.82 1.81
CA LYS A 110 -8.49 -8.45 0.57
C LYS A 110 -7.89 -7.82 -0.69
N THR A 111 -6.82 -7.04 -0.57
CA THR A 111 -6.16 -6.40 -1.72
C THR A 111 -4.74 -6.95 -1.88
N TYR A 112 -4.38 -7.37 -3.09
CA TYR A 112 -2.99 -7.75 -3.39
C TYR A 112 -2.03 -6.56 -3.26
N ARG A 113 -2.53 -5.34 -3.50
CA ARG A 113 -1.70 -4.16 -3.74
C ARG A 113 -0.80 -3.84 -2.55
N LEU A 114 -1.33 -3.75 -1.33
CA LEU A 114 -0.51 -3.39 -0.17
C LEU A 114 0.51 -4.47 0.20
N TYR A 115 0.20 -5.75 -0.02
CA TYR A 115 1.18 -6.82 0.12
C TYR A 115 2.28 -6.71 -0.94
N PHE A 116 1.92 -6.43 -2.20
CA PHE A 116 2.86 -6.22 -3.28
C PHE A 116 3.79 -5.02 -3.02
N GLU A 117 3.25 -3.87 -2.61
CA GLU A 117 4.06 -2.68 -2.35
C GLU A 117 4.99 -2.88 -1.15
N LEU A 118 4.54 -3.53 -0.07
CA LEU A 118 5.41 -3.87 1.06
C LEU A 118 6.50 -4.87 0.65
N GLY A 119 6.14 -5.90 -0.15
CA GLY A 119 7.10 -6.85 -0.69
C GLY A 119 8.14 -6.18 -1.60
N GLN A 120 7.70 -5.24 -2.44
CA GLN A 120 8.57 -4.46 -3.30
C GLN A 120 9.50 -3.55 -2.49
N MET A 121 8.99 -2.91 -1.45
CA MET A 121 9.79 -2.09 -0.52
C MET A 121 10.91 -2.93 0.11
N TYR A 122 10.59 -4.13 0.62
CA TYR A 122 11.61 -5.02 1.18
C TYR A 122 12.63 -5.46 0.13
N TYR A 123 12.17 -5.85 -1.07
CA TYR A 123 13.04 -6.23 -2.18
C TYR A 123 14.04 -5.11 -2.53
N LEU A 124 13.55 -3.89 -2.74
CA LEU A 124 14.39 -2.75 -3.10
C LEU A 124 15.36 -2.38 -1.97
N THR A 125 14.89 -2.43 -0.72
CA THR A 125 15.72 -2.19 0.47
C THR A 125 16.83 -3.24 0.61
N ALA A 126 16.56 -4.49 0.24
CA ALA A 126 17.54 -5.58 0.27
C ALA A 126 18.66 -5.43 -0.77
N ARG A 127 18.46 -4.65 -1.85
CA ARG A 127 19.46 -4.55 -2.92
C ARG A 127 20.70 -3.78 -2.45
N PRO A 128 21.89 -4.41 -2.45
CA PRO A 128 23.11 -3.75 -1.99
C PRO A 128 23.40 -2.47 -2.77
N SER A 129 23.09 -2.44 -4.07
CA SER A 129 23.32 -1.29 -4.94
C SER A 129 22.49 -0.05 -4.61
N LEU A 130 21.42 -0.18 -3.82
CA LEU A 130 20.53 0.93 -3.48
C LEU A 130 20.71 1.41 -2.03
N TYR A 131 20.88 0.46 -1.11
CA TYR A 131 20.88 0.76 0.33
C TYR A 131 22.08 0.18 1.08
N ASN A 132 23.11 -0.32 0.39
CA ASN A 132 24.32 -0.91 0.97
C ASN A 132 24.06 -2.05 1.97
N LYS A 133 22.87 -2.68 1.92
CA LYS A 133 22.54 -3.86 2.72
C LYS A 133 23.10 -5.10 2.05
N SER A 134 23.76 -5.99 2.81
CA SER A 134 24.37 -7.20 2.26
C SER A 134 24.33 -8.36 3.27
N GLY A 135 24.74 -9.56 2.84
CA GLY A 135 24.79 -10.74 3.68
C GLY A 135 23.42 -11.13 4.27
N GLU A 136 23.40 -11.40 5.56
CA GLU A 136 22.18 -11.84 6.26
C GLU A 136 21.06 -10.80 6.27
N GLU A 137 21.40 -9.50 6.34
CA GLU A 137 20.38 -8.45 6.38
C GLU A 137 19.59 -8.40 5.06
N SER A 138 20.31 -8.43 3.93
CA SER A 138 19.71 -8.49 2.60
C SER A 138 18.86 -9.76 2.45
N ARG A 139 19.39 -10.91 2.90
CA ARG A 139 18.64 -12.17 2.87
C ARG A 139 17.34 -12.10 3.68
N ARG A 140 17.36 -11.58 4.90
CA ARG A 140 16.16 -11.41 5.74
C ARG A 140 15.10 -10.54 5.06
N LEU A 141 15.52 -9.48 4.38
CA LEU A 141 14.60 -8.62 3.64
C LEU A 141 14.02 -9.31 2.40
N TYR A 142 14.82 -10.10 1.67
CA TYR A 142 14.29 -10.92 0.59
C TYR A 142 13.28 -11.96 1.08
N GLU A 143 13.51 -12.59 2.24
CA GLU A 143 12.53 -13.52 2.84
C GLU A 143 11.22 -12.81 3.20
N LYS A 144 11.31 -11.62 3.85
CA LYS A 144 10.12 -10.78 4.10
C LYS A 144 9.40 -10.40 2.80
N ALA A 145 10.15 -10.09 1.74
CA ALA A 145 9.56 -9.77 0.44
C ALA A 145 8.79 -10.97 -0.15
N VAL A 146 9.38 -12.17 -0.09
CA VAL A 146 8.74 -13.42 -0.54
C VAL A 146 7.46 -13.70 0.26
N GLU A 147 7.50 -13.54 1.58
CA GLU A 147 6.31 -13.70 2.44
C GLU A 147 5.16 -12.81 1.99
N GLN A 148 5.42 -11.51 1.80
CA GLN A 148 4.38 -10.57 1.38
C GLN A 148 3.89 -10.86 -0.05
N LEU A 149 4.77 -11.26 -0.97
CA LEU A 149 4.36 -11.59 -2.33
C LEU A 149 3.52 -12.87 -2.39
N TYR A 150 3.79 -13.87 -1.54
CA TYR A 150 2.92 -15.03 -1.41
C TYR A 150 1.53 -14.66 -0.88
N LEU A 151 1.43 -13.68 0.03
CA LEU A 151 0.13 -13.14 0.45
C LEU A 151 -0.55 -12.36 -0.68
N ALA A 152 0.20 -11.62 -1.49
CA ALA A 152 -0.35 -10.88 -2.62
C ALA A 152 -0.99 -11.79 -3.69
N VAL A 153 -0.35 -12.92 -4.02
CA VAL A 153 -0.81 -13.85 -5.08
C VAL A 153 -2.03 -14.69 -4.67
N GLN A 154 -2.41 -14.69 -3.39
CA GLN A 154 -3.68 -15.27 -2.93
C GLN A 154 -4.91 -14.45 -3.37
N HIS A 155 -4.68 -13.28 -3.97
CA HIS A 155 -5.71 -12.40 -4.51
C HIS A 155 -5.53 -12.22 -6.02
N PRO A 156 -6.59 -11.86 -6.77
CA PRO A 156 -6.47 -11.52 -8.18
C PRO A 156 -5.45 -10.39 -8.36
N CYS A 157 -4.33 -10.70 -9.03
CA CYS A 157 -3.21 -9.79 -9.16
C CYS A 157 -2.58 -9.87 -10.56
N PRO A 158 -1.92 -8.80 -11.02
CA PRO A 158 -1.22 -8.80 -12.30
C PRO A 158 0.01 -9.70 -12.26
N ALA A 159 0.39 -10.28 -13.40
CA ALA A 159 1.54 -11.18 -13.55
C ALA A 159 2.88 -10.60 -13.03
N GLN A 160 3.00 -9.27 -12.95
CA GLN A 160 4.16 -8.59 -12.38
C GLN A 160 4.45 -8.99 -10.93
N VAL A 161 3.44 -9.36 -10.14
CA VAL A 161 3.61 -9.83 -8.76
C VAL A 161 4.38 -11.15 -8.75
N ASN A 162 3.92 -12.13 -9.54
CA ASN A 162 4.59 -13.42 -9.70
C ASN A 162 6.00 -13.29 -10.31
N ARG A 163 6.20 -12.36 -11.26
CA ARG A 163 7.53 -12.11 -11.83
C ARG A 163 8.52 -11.55 -10.80
N LEU A 164 8.07 -10.67 -9.90
CA LEU A 164 8.91 -10.18 -8.81
C LEU A 164 9.21 -11.33 -7.84
N LEU A 165 8.22 -12.13 -7.48
CA LEU A 165 8.39 -13.30 -6.60
C LEU A 165 9.43 -14.28 -7.17
N ALA A 166 9.29 -14.70 -8.42
CA ALA A 166 10.25 -15.58 -9.10
C ALA A 166 11.67 -15.00 -9.09
N ARG A 167 11.83 -13.69 -9.34
CA ARG A 167 13.14 -13.03 -9.29
C ARG A 167 13.79 -13.09 -7.91
N ILE A 168 13.01 -12.94 -6.85
CA ILE A 168 13.54 -12.99 -5.48
C ILE A 168 13.89 -14.42 -5.09
N LEU A 169 13.03 -15.39 -5.44
CA LEU A 169 13.31 -16.82 -5.24
C LEU A 169 14.61 -17.24 -5.96
N HIS A 170 14.83 -16.77 -7.18
CA HIS A 170 16.09 -16.95 -7.90
C HIS A 170 17.30 -16.41 -7.12
N THR A 171 17.16 -15.21 -6.58
CA THR A 171 18.22 -14.53 -5.79
C THR A 171 18.51 -15.28 -4.49
N LEU A 172 17.51 -15.94 -3.92
CA LEU A 172 17.62 -16.78 -2.72
C LEU A 172 18.03 -18.23 -3.02
N HIS A 173 18.24 -18.59 -4.29
CA HIS A 173 18.51 -19.97 -4.74
C HIS A 173 17.40 -20.97 -4.41
N ARG A 174 16.15 -20.50 -4.28
CA ARG A 174 14.94 -21.32 -4.01
C ARG A 174 14.31 -21.77 -5.35
N TYR A 175 15.07 -22.55 -6.11
CA TYR A 175 14.75 -22.85 -7.51
C TYR A 175 13.48 -23.71 -7.69
N ASP A 176 13.18 -24.62 -6.77
CA ASP A 176 11.97 -25.45 -6.83
C ASP A 176 10.70 -24.59 -6.74
N GLU A 177 10.73 -23.56 -5.91
CA GLU A 177 9.62 -22.62 -5.76
C GLU A 177 9.56 -21.63 -6.93
N GLU A 178 10.72 -21.16 -7.41
CA GLU A 178 10.80 -20.34 -8.62
C GLU A 178 10.15 -21.06 -9.81
N ARG A 179 10.50 -22.33 -10.03
CA ARG A 179 9.95 -23.17 -11.09
C ARG A 179 8.42 -23.24 -11.02
N LYS A 180 7.85 -23.54 -9.85
CA LYS A 180 6.40 -23.57 -9.65
C LYS A 180 5.73 -22.25 -10.01
N VAL A 181 6.28 -21.13 -9.54
CA VAL A 181 5.73 -19.79 -9.84
C VAL A 181 5.78 -19.50 -11.35
N LEU A 182 6.86 -19.89 -12.04
CA LEU A 182 6.99 -19.71 -13.50
C LEU A 182 6.02 -20.58 -14.29
N GLU A 183 5.81 -21.83 -13.86
CA GLU A 183 4.83 -22.75 -14.43
C GLU A 183 3.40 -22.22 -14.25
N ASP A 184 3.07 -21.69 -13.07
CA ASP A 184 1.78 -21.05 -12.80
C ASP A 184 1.54 -19.84 -13.73
N ILE A 185 2.55 -18.98 -13.94
CA ILE A 185 2.45 -17.87 -14.90
C ILE A 185 2.12 -18.39 -16.31
N LEU A 186 2.77 -19.47 -16.75
CA LEU A 186 2.58 -20.03 -18.09
C LEU A 186 1.23 -20.77 -18.23
N LYS A 187 0.67 -21.28 -17.14
CA LYS A 187 -0.67 -21.85 -17.12
C LYS A 187 -1.73 -20.77 -17.38
N ASP A 188 -1.60 -19.61 -16.75
CA ASP A 188 -2.51 -18.48 -16.93
C ASP A 188 -2.26 -17.70 -18.24
N ASN A 189 -1.00 -17.59 -18.64
CA ASN A 189 -0.57 -16.94 -19.88
C ASN A 189 0.53 -17.76 -20.59
N PRO A 190 0.15 -18.70 -21.46
CA PRO A 190 1.10 -19.57 -22.17
C PRO A 190 2.11 -18.84 -23.07
N THR A 191 1.82 -17.59 -23.44
CA THR A 191 2.66 -16.77 -24.31
C THR A 191 3.65 -15.87 -23.56
N ASP A 192 3.71 -15.96 -22.22
CA ASP A 192 4.66 -15.17 -21.42
C ASP A 192 6.12 -15.56 -21.73
N THR A 193 6.78 -14.71 -22.51
CA THR A 193 8.16 -14.91 -22.96
C THR A 193 9.18 -14.83 -21.83
N ILE A 194 8.88 -14.07 -20.77
CA ILE A 194 9.77 -13.90 -19.62
C ILE A 194 9.77 -15.18 -18.80
N ALA A 195 8.59 -15.71 -18.50
CA ALA A 195 8.46 -16.94 -17.72
C ALA A 195 9.10 -18.13 -18.44
N ARG A 196 8.84 -18.28 -19.75
CA ARG A 196 9.46 -19.35 -20.56
C ARG A 196 10.98 -19.26 -20.61
N ARG A 197 11.53 -18.05 -20.78
CA ARG A 197 12.99 -17.83 -20.77
C ARG A 197 13.60 -18.18 -19.42
N ASN A 198 12.96 -17.78 -18.32
CA ASN A 198 13.47 -18.07 -16.99
C ASN A 198 13.40 -19.57 -16.67
N LEU A 199 12.34 -20.27 -17.08
CA LEU A 199 12.20 -21.71 -16.89
C LEU A 199 13.28 -22.48 -17.66
N LYS A 200 13.50 -22.12 -18.94
CA LYS A 200 14.59 -22.69 -19.74
C LYS A 200 15.96 -22.48 -19.07
N ARG A 201 16.19 -21.31 -18.49
CA ARG A 201 17.43 -21.02 -17.75
C ARG A 201 17.61 -21.94 -16.54
N LEU A 202 16.54 -22.26 -15.81
CA LEU A 202 16.61 -23.22 -14.70
C LEU A 202 16.99 -24.62 -15.21
N GLU A 203 16.37 -25.08 -16.30
CA GLU A 203 16.69 -26.36 -16.94
C GLU A 203 18.16 -26.44 -17.38
N GLU A 204 18.68 -25.38 -18.02
CA GLU A 204 20.09 -25.26 -18.43
C GLU A 204 21.05 -25.28 -17.22
N MET A 205 20.59 -24.84 -16.04
CA MET A 205 21.34 -24.90 -14.78
C MET A 205 21.21 -26.25 -14.05
N GLY A 206 20.41 -27.19 -14.58
CA GLY A 206 20.07 -28.44 -13.90
C GLY A 206 19.30 -28.23 -12.59
N LYS A 207 18.49 -27.17 -12.53
CA LYS A 207 17.64 -26.78 -11.39
C LYS A 207 16.18 -26.89 -11.74
#